data_AF-A0A7C6S6W8-F1
#
_entry.id   AF-A0A7C6S6W8-F1
#
_cell.length_a   1.000
_cell.length_b   1.000
_cell.length_c   1.000
_cell.angle_alpha   90.00
_cell.angle_beta   90.00
_cell.angle_gamma   90.00
#
_symmetry.space_group_name_H-M   'P 1'
#
loop_
_entity.id
_entity.type
_entity.pdbx_description
1 polymer ?
#
loop_
_entity_poly.entity_id
_entity_poly.type
_entity_poly.pdbx_seq_one_letter_code
_entity_poly.pdbx_strand_id
1 'polypeptide(L)'
;MDFKEYVKLAMRTNVKDRLFKDNILNGLLGLYGETIEFITASEDGELDELGDCYWYTALLFHTTGLELLNIKKAKNSLMISIGLLSDHFKKHFFQGHSLDSNLVQVLLSEIKFHLDVYATSINSSPEEVMEYNINKLKKRFPDGFEVEKSINRQVN
;
A
#
# COMPACT_ATOMS: atom_id res chain seq x y z
N MET A 1 -6.22 14.02 -6.03
CA MET A 1 -5.50 13.33 -7.14
C MET A 1 -6.12 11.96 -7.42
N ASP A 2 -6.01 11.42 -8.65
CA ASP A 2 -6.44 10.02 -8.89
C ASP A 2 -5.39 8.99 -8.43
N PHE A 3 -5.78 7.72 -8.30
CA PHE A 3 -4.87 6.69 -7.80
C PHE A 3 -3.69 6.39 -8.75
N LYS A 4 -3.89 6.53 -10.07
CA LYS A 4 -2.82 6.27 -11.06
C LYS A 4 -1.76 7.35 -10.98
N GLU A 5 -2.17 8.61 -10.77
CA GLU A 5 -1.29 9.73 -10.47
C GLU A 5 -0.57 9.53 -9.14
N TYR A 6 -1.30 9.13 -8.09
CA TYR A 6 -0.72 8.83 -6.78
C TYR A 6 0.40 7.78 -6.86
N VAL A 7 0.17 6.64 -7.54
CA VAL A 7 1.18 5.59 -7.72
C VAL A 7 2.46 6.17 -8.33
N LYS A 8 2.37 7.02 -9.36
CA LYS A 8 3.55 7.64 -9.98
C LYS A 8 4.32 8.54 -9.01
N LEU A 9 3.61 9.33 -8.20
CA LEU A 9 4.21 10.25 -7.25
C LEU A 9 4.83 9.50 -6.05
N ALA A 10 4.11 8.52 -5.51
CA ALA A 10 4.54 7.69 -4.39
C ALA A 10 5.79 6.87 -4.72
N MET A 11 5.88 6.32 -5.94
CA MET A 11 7.01 5.48 -6.33
C MET A 11 8.32 6.25 -6.56
N ARG A 12 8.30 7.59 -6.48
CA ARG A 12 9.55 8.38 -6.37
C ARG A 12 10.38 8.02 -5.14
N THR A 13 9.73 7.52 -4.08
CA THR A 13 10.39 7.05 -2.85
C THR A 13 10.55 5.54 -2.81
N ASN A 14 10.27 4.82 -3.89
CA ASN A 14 10.62 3.40 -3.96
C ASN A 14 12.13 3.24 -4.16
N VAL A 15 12.69 2.17 -3.60
CA VAL A 15 14.10 1.82 -3.82
C VAL A 15 14.28 1.34 -5.26
N LYS A 16 15.22 1.95 -5.98
CA LYS A 16 15.56 1.58 -7.36
C LYS A 16 16.20 0.19 -7.42
N ASP A 17 16.02 -0.49 -8.55
CA ASP A 17 16.65 -1.78 -8.88
C ASP A 17 16.38 -2.92 -7.89
N ARG A 18 15.34 -2.81 -7.07
CA ARG A 18 14.90 -3.89 -6.17
C ARG A 18 14.25 -5.02 -6.99
N LEU A 19 14.62 -6.27 -6.66
CA LEU A 19 14.04 -7.46 -7.30
C LEU A 19 12.52 -7.49 -7.09
N PHE A 20 11.80 -8.03 -8.08
CA PHE A 20 10.34 -8.21 -8.03
C PHE A 20 9.89 -8.85 -6.72
N LYS A 21 10.52 -9.97 -6.34
CA LYS A 21 10.20 -10.70 -5.10
C LYS A 21 10.37 -9.83 -3.86
N ASP A 22 11.44 -9.05 -3.77
CA ASP A 22 11.73 -8.22 -2.60
C ASP A 22 10.77 -7.02 -2.50
N ASN A 23 10.37 -6.45 -3.64
CA ASN A 23 9.32 -5.42 -3.66
C ASN A 23 7.96 -5.97 -3.23
N ILE A 24 7.58 -7.15 -3.71
CA ILE A 24 6.33 -7.80 -3.28
C ILE A 24 6.37 -8.12 -1.79
N LEU A 25 7.46 -8.71 -1.29
CA LEU A 25 7.58 -9.03 0.14
C LEU A 25 7.54 -7.77 1.01
N ASN A 26 8.22 -6.70 0.60
CA ASN A 26 8.13 -5.40 1.27
C ASN A 26 6.69 -4.85 1.27
N GLY A 27 6.02 -4.91 0.10
CA GLY A 27 4.63 -4.51 -0.06
C GLY A 27 3.68 -5.24 0.89
N LEU A 28 3.81 -6.57 0.97
CA LEU A 28 2.93 -7.41 1.78
C LEU A 28 3.17 -7.24 3.29
N LEU A 29 4.45 -7.24 3.71
CA LEU A 29 4.81 -7.09 5.11
C LEU A 29 4.47 -5.69 5.63
N GLY A 30 4.77 -4.67 4.83
CA GLY A 30 4.43 -3.29 5.12
C GLY A 30 2.92 -3.10 5.22
N LEU A 31 2.17 -3.48 4.16
CA LEU A 31 0.72 -3.33 4.17
C LEU A 31 0.06 -4.04 5.37
N TYR A 32 0.53 -5.24 5.73
CA TYR A 32 0.06 -5.93 6.93
C TYR A 32 0.33 -5.11 8.20
N GLY A 33 1.57 -4.62 8.39
CA GLY A 33 1.95 -3.81 9.54
C GLY A 33 1.14 -2.52 9.66
N GLU A 34 1.15 -1.70 8.60
CA GLU A 34 0.46 -0.41 8.57
C GLU A 34 -1.06 -0.57 8.77
N THR A 35 -1.65 -1.68 8.30
CA THR A 35 -3.09 -1.93 8.53
C THR A 35 -3.36 -2.18 10.01
N ILE A 36 -2.46 -2.87 10.72
CA ILE A 36 -2.61 -3.06 12.17
C ILE A 36 -2.42 -1.73 12.91
N GLU A 37 -1.40 -0.94 12.55
CA GLU A 37 -1.18 0.38 13.13
C GLU A 37 -2.41 1.27 12.93
N PHE A 38 -2.96 1.34 11.72
CA PHE A 38 -4.21 2.05 11.41
C PHE A 38 -5.39 1.59 12.28
N ILE A 39 -5.64 0.28 12.39
CA ILE A 39 -6.76 -0.25 13.18
C ILE A 39 -6.61 0.06 14.68
N THR A 40 -5.37 0.21 15.16
CA THR A 40 -5.07 0.49 16.57
C THR A 40 -4.77 1.96 16.87
N ALA A 41 -4.77 2.82 15.86
CA ALA A 41 -4.43 4.22 15.98
C ALA A 41 -5.46 5.00 16.81
N SER A 42 -4.99 6.04 17.50
CA SER A 42 -5.86 7.12 17.96
C SER A 42 -6.30 7.99 16.78
N GLU A 43 -7.37 8.77 16.95
CA GLU A 43 -7.90 9.68 15.91
C GLU A 43 -6.82 10.55 15.23
N ASP A 44 -5.83 11.03 15.99
CA ASP A 44 -4.72 11.86 15.46
C ASP A 44 -3.74 11.09 14.55
N GLY A 45 -3.69 9.76 14.63
CA GLY A 45 -2.75 8.91 13.90
C GLY A 45 -3.35 8.21 12.68
N GLU A 46 -4.67 8.03 12.64
CA GLU A 46 -5.37 7.25 11.60
C GLU A 46 -5.04 7.71 10.17
N LEU A 47 -4.93 9.03 9.95
CA LEU A 47 -4.58 9.58 8.62
C LEU A 47 -3.16 9.20 8.19
N ASP A 48 -2.21 9.13 9.13
CA ASP A 48 -0.82 8.79 8.82
C ASP A 48 -0.68 7.34 8.39
N GLU A 49 -1.27 6.44 9.19
CA GLU A 49 -1.20 5.00 8.97
C GLU A 49 -2.03 4.55 7.76
N LEU A 50 -3.20 5.17 7.54
CA LEU A 50 -3.96 4.93 6.32
C LEU A 50 -3.16 5.38 5.09
N GLY A 51 -2.46 6.52 5.17
CA GLY A 51 -1.57 6.97 4.10
C GLY A 51 -0.47 5.96 3.77
N ASP A 52 0.11 5.30 4.77
CA ASP A 52 1.15 4.29 4.57
C ASP A 52 0.59 2.97 4.02
N CYS A 53 -0.65 2.60 4.39
CA CYS A 53 -1.40 1.54 3.70
C CYS A 53 -1.58 1.82 2.19
N TYR A 54 -1.91 3.07 1.81
CA TYR A 54 -1.99 3.46 0.40
C TYR A 54 -0.64 3.32 -0.29
N TRP A 55 0.47 3.69 0.37
CA TRP A 55 1.80 3.62 -0.23
C TRP A 55 2.21 2.17 -0.53
N TYR A 56 2.01 1.24 0.41
CA TYR A 56 2.32 -0.17 0.17
C TYR A 56 1.38 -0.82 -0.85
N THR A 57 0.11 -0.40 -0.88
CA THR A 57 -0.82 -0.81 -1.95
C THR A 57 -0.33 -0.31 -3.32
N ALA A 58 0.13 0.94 -3.41
CA ALA A 58 0.72 1.50 -4.62
C ALA A 58 2.01 0.77 -5.03
N LEU A 59 2.86 0.38 -4.09
CA LEU A 59 4.05 -0.43 -4.35
C LEU A 59 3.68 -1.77 -4.98
N LEU A 60 2.64 -2.44 -4.49
CA LEU A 60 2.17 -3.72 -5.03
C LEU A 60 1.60 -3.56 -6.45
N PHE A 61 0.79 -2.53 -6.71
CA PHE A 61 0.32 -2.21 -8.06
C PHE A 61 1.46 -1.89 -9.02
N HIS A 62 2.40 -1.05 -8.59
CA HIS A 62 3.59 -0.69 -9.38
C HIS A 62 4.44 -1.93 -9.72
N THR A 63 4.70 -2.78 -8.73
CA THR A 63 5.58 -3.94 -8.88
C THR A 63 4.96 -5.02 -9.77
N THR A 64 3.64 -5.23 -9.67
CA THR A 64 2.91 -6.21 -10.47
C THR A 64 2.58 -5.71 -11.88
N GLY A 65 2.55 -4.40 -12.08
CA GLY A 65 2.11 -3.79 -13.34
C GLY A 65 0.61 -3.95 -13.63
N LEU A 66 -0.17 -4.38 -12.63
CA LEU A 66 -1.62 -4.57 -12.76
C LEU A 66 -2.35 -3.24 -12.64
N GLU A 67 -3.53 -3.16 -13.24
CA GLU A 67 -4.38 -1.97 -13.15
C GLU A 67 -5.46 -2.15 -12.06
N LEU A 68 -5.85 -1.05 -11.43
CA LEU A 68 -6.95 -1.05 -10.46
C LEU A 68 -8.28 -1.36 -11.16
N LEU A 69 -9.02 -2.35 -10.65
CA LEU A 69 -10.37 -2.64 -11.12
C LEU A 69 -11.37 -1.67 -10.50
N ASN A 70 -12.33 -1.22 -11.32
CA ASN A 70 -13.48 -0.49 -10.83
C ASN A 70 -14.52 -1.47 -10.23
N ILE A 71 -14.36 -1.79 -8.94
CA ILE A 71 -15.27 -2.66 -8.21
C ILE A 71 -16.27 -1.82 -7.39
N LYS A 72 -17.54 -2.24 -7.39
CA LYS A 72 -18.60 -1.59 -6.60
C LYS A 72 -18.70 -2.12 -5.18
N LYS A 73 -18.14 -3.30 -4.92
CA LYS A 73 -18.21 -4.01 -3.63
C LYS A 73 -17.08 -5.03 -3.56
N ALA A 74 -16.34 -5.03 -2.45
CA ALA A 74 -15.40 -6.10 -2.13
C ALA A 74 -16.13 -7.36 -1.62
N LYS A 75 -15.63 -8.54 -1.98
CA LYS A 75 -16.15 -9.82 -1.51
C LYS A 75 -15.61 -10.17 -0.11
N ASN A 76 -14.35 -9.83 0.14
CA ASN A 76 -13.65 -10.11 1.40
C ASN A 76 -13.50 -8.83 2.21
N SER A 77 -13.18 -8.94 3.51
CA SER A 77 -12.71 -7.80 4.31
C SER A 77 -11.23 -7.52 4.04
N LEU A 78 -10.74 -6.31 4.39
CA LEU A 78 -9.36 -5.88 4.16
C LEU A 78 -8.33 -6.93 4.59
N MET A 79 -8.38 -7.38 5.84
CA MET A 79 -7.42 -8.36 6.37
C MET A 79 -7.49 -9.73 5.67
N ILE A 80 -8.68 -10.15 5.24
CA ILE A 80 -8.82 -11.40 4.48
C ILE A 80 -8.17 -11.22 3.10
N SER A 81 -8.38 -10.09 2.41
CA SER A 81 -7.76 -9.84 1.10
C SER A 81 -6.23 -9.78 1.20
N ILE A 82 -5.68 -9.12 2.23
CA ILE A 82 -4.23 -9.08 2.50
C ILE A 82 -3.68 -10.50 2.76
N GLY A 83 -4.38 -11.29 3.59
CA GLY A 83 -3.99 -12.65 3.93
C GLY A 83 -4.00 -13.58 2.72
N LEU A 84 -5.05 -13.53 1.89
CA LEU A 84 -5.14 -14.32 0.65
C LEU A 84 -4.07 -13.93 -0.37
N LEU A 85 -3.80 -12.62 -0.51
CA LEU A 85 -2.75 -12.12 -1.39
C LEU A 85 -1.37 -12.61 -0.93
N SER A 86 -1.12 -12.55 0.38
CA SER A 86 0.12 -13.02 0.99
C SER A 86 0.32 -14.53 0.83
N ASP A 87 -0.74 -15.33 1.05
CA ASP A 87 -0.70 -16.78 0.85
C ASP A 87 -0.42 -17.15 -0.60
N HIS A 88 -1.01 -16.42 -1.56
CA HIS A 88 -0.77 -16.64 -2.99
C HIS A 88 0.68 -16.38 -3.38
N PHE A 89 1.24 -15.24 -2.98
CA PHE A 89 2.66 -14.94 -3.24
C PHE A 89 3.61 -15.88 -2.50
N LYS A 90 3.28 -16.31 -1.28
CA LYS A 90 4.04 -17.34 -0.56
C LYS A 90 4.08 -18.65 -1.37
N LYS A 91 2.94 -19.13 -1.86
CA LYS A 91 2.84 -20.32 -2.71
C LYS A 91 3.66 -20.17 -3.99
N HIS A 92 3.57 -19.02 -4.66
CA HIS A 92 4.34 -18.73 -5.85
C HIS A 92 5.86 -18.72 -5.58
N PHE A 93 6.31 -17.98 -4.58
CA PHE A 93 7.73 -17.75 -4.32
C PHE A 93 8.47 -18.89 -3.64
N PHE A 94 7.76 -19.76 -2.89
CA PHE A 94 8.39 -20.76 -2.04
C PHE A 94 7.88 -22.18 -2.25
N GLN A 95 6.83 -22.38 -3.06
CA GLN A 95 6.25 -23.71 -3.30
C GLN A 95 6.15 -24.05 -4.80
N GLY A 96 6.58 -23.14 -5.69
CA GLY A 96 6.62 -23.37 -7.14
C GLY A 96 5.27 -23.28 -7.85
N HIS A 97 4.25 -22.70 -7.20
CA HIS A 97 2.94 -22.49 -7.83
C HIS A 97 3.01 -21.39 -8.89
N SER A 98 2.12 -21.44 -9.90
CA SER A 98 1.97 -20.36 -10.87
C SER A 98 1.38 -19.09 -10.25
N LEU A 99 1.77 -17.93 -10.77
CA LEU A 99 1.21 -16.65 -10.37
C LEU A 99 -0.11 -16.40 -11.10
N ASP A 100 -1.23 -16.55 -10.40
CA ASP A 100 -2.55 -16.12 -10.89
C ASP A 100 -2.68 -14.59 -10.81
N SER A 101 -2.50 -13.93 -11.95
CA SER A 101 -2.55 -12.47 -12.04
C SER A 101 -3.97 -11.91 -11.87
N ASN A 102 -5.00 -12.68 -12.24
CA ASN A 102 -6.40 -12.25 -12.09
C ASN A 102 -6.77 -12.22 -10.61
N LEU A 103 -6.40 -13.28 -9.87
CA LEU A 103 -6.61 -13.31 -8.42
C LEU A 103 -5.90 -12.15 -7.72
N VAL A 104 -4.62 -11.91 -8.06
CA VAL A 104 -3.84 -10.80 -7.50
C VAL A 104 -4.51 -9.46 -7.77
N GLN A 105 -4.95 -9.22 -9.01
CA GLN A 105 -5.59 -7.96 -9.40
C GLN A 105 -6.89 -7.72 -8.63
N VAL A 106 -7.72 -8.76 -8.47
CA VAL A 106 -8.96 -8.69 -7.68
C VAL A 106 -8.65 -8.36 -6.23
N LEU A 107 -7.75 -9.09 -5.58
CA LEU A 107 -7.43 -8.89 -4.16
C LEU A 107 -6.82 -7.51 -3.89
N LEU A 108 -5.92 -7.01 -4.76
CA LEU A 108 -5.39 -5.65 -4.66
C LEU A 108 -6.46 -4.58 -4.84
N SER A 109 -7.42 -4.80 -5.75
CA SER A 109 -8.53 -3.87 -5.95
C SER A 109 -9.51 -3.88 -4.77
N GLU A 110 -9.72 -5.03 -4.14
CA GLU A 110 -10.48 -5.13 -2.87
C GLU A 110 -9.79 -4.40 -1.72
N ILE A 111 -8.47 -4.55 -1.58
CA ILE A 111 -7.68 -3.81 -0.60
C ILE A 111 -7.89 -2.31 -0.81
N LYS A 112 -7.66 -1.81 -2.02
CA LYS A 112 -7.82 -0.39 -2.34
C LYS A 112 -9.24 0.12 -2.06
N PHE A 113 -10.27 -0.66 -2.41
CA PHE A 113 -11.66 -0.35 -2.10
C PHE A 113 -11.89 -0.15 -0.61
N HIS A 114 -11.36 -1.04 0.24
CA HIS A 114 -11.48 -0.88 1.69
C HIS A 114 -10.73 0.34 2.21
N LEU A 115 -9.53 0.62 1.71
CA LEU A 115 -8.80 1.83 2.10
C LEU A 115 -9.60 3.11 1.78
N ASP A 116 -10.31 3.13 0.64
CA ASP A 116 -11.19 4.25 0.26
C ASP A 116 -12.41 4.39 1.19
N VAL A 117 -12.98 3.27 1.61
CA VAL A 117 -14.07 3.26 2.60
C VAL A 117 -13.56 3.77 3.95
N TYR A 118 -12.36 3.34 4.37
CA TYR A 118 -11.76 3.76 5.63
C TYR A 118 -11.37 5.25 5.65
N ALA A 119 -10.95 5.81 4.51
CA ALA A 119 -10.74 7.25 4.40
C ALA A 119 -12.01 8.03 4.79
N THR A 120 -13.16 7.55 4.33
CA THR A 120 -14.46 8.16 4.66
C THR A 120 -14.82 7.98 6.14
N SER A 121 -14.49 6.84 6.76
CA SER A 121 -14.81 6.62 8.17
C SER A 121 -14.01 7.51 9.12
N ILE A 122 -12.83 7.98 8.70
CA ILE A 122 -11.98 8.89 9.48
C ILE A 122 -12.23 10.37 9.13
N ASN A 123 -13.39 10.69 8.54
CA ASN A 123 -13.77 12.04 8.10
C ASN A 123 -12.81 12.67 7.06
N SER A 124 -12.22 11.86 6.19
CA SER A 124 -11.37 12.27 5.08
C SER A 124 -11.92 11.74 3.75
N SER A 125 -11.30 12.11 2.63
CA SER A 125 -11.48 11.49 1.31
C SER A 125 -10.23 10.69 0.89
N PRO A 126 -10.37 9.72 -0.04
CA PRO A 126 -9.23 9.06 -0.67
C PRO A 126 -8.21 10.06 -1.25
N GLU A 127 -8.70 11.12 -1.87
CA GLU A 127 -7.88 12.18 -2.46
C GLU A 127 -7.04 12.89 -1.40
N GLU A 128 -7.64 13.25 -0.27
CA GLU A 128 -6.96 13.92 0.85
C GLU A 128 -5.91 13.01 1.51
N VAL A 129 -6.21 11.72 1.70
CA VAL A 129 -5.25 10.74 2.24
C VAL A 129 -4.03 10.64 1.33
N MET A 130 -4.26 10.50 0.01
CA MET A 130 -3.19 10.42 -0.98
C MET A 130 -2.36 11.72 -1.02
N GLU A 131 -3.01 12.89 -0.99
CA GLU A 131 -2.33 14.19 -0.99
C GLU A 131 -1.51 14.42 0.28
N TYR A 132 -2.07 14.08 1.44
CA TYR A 132 -1.39 14.09 2.73
C TYR A 132 -0.13 13.22 2.69
N ASN A 133 -0.28 11.96 2.22
CA ASN A 133 0.85 11.03 2.14
C ASN A 133 1.94 11.52 1.19
N ILE A 134 1.60 12.07 0.01
CA ILE A 134 2.60 12.67 -0.90
C ILE A 134 3.33 13.84 -0.25
N ASN A 135 2.62 14.71 0.46
CA ASN A 135 3.25 15.85 1.15
C ASN A 135 4.19 15.38 2.26
N LYS A 136 3.80 14.35 3.02
CA LYS A 136 4.65 13.68 4.01
C LYS A 136 5.92 13.12 3.37
N LEU A 137 5.78 12.35 2.29
CA LEU A 137 6.90 11.74 1.57
C LEU A 137 7.86 12.80 1.00
N LYS A 138 7.35 13.88 0.41
CA LYS A 138 8.19 14.99 -0.10
C LYS A 138 9.01 15.66 1.00
N LYS A 139 8.45 15.81 2.20
CA LYS A 139 9.16 16.37 3.36
C LYS A 139 10.25 15.41 3.87
N ARG A 140 9.94 14.11 3.97
CA ARG A 140 10.86 13.09 4.51
C ARG A 140 11.98 12.72 3.50
N PHE A 141 11.65 12.70 2.22
CA PHE A 141 12.48 12.14 1.14
C PHE A 141 12.47 13.04 -0.10
N PRO A 142 12.97 14.30 0.00
CA PRO A 142 12.90 15.27 -1.11
C PRO A 142 13.58 14.76 -2.39
N ASP A 143 14.70 14.05 -2.22
CA ASP A 143 15.54 13.51 -3.30
C ASP A 143 15.33 11.99 -3.53
N GLY A 144 14.29 11.42 -2.94
CA GLY A 144 14.02 9.97 -2.94
C GLY A 144 14.37 9.29 -1.62
N PHE A 145 14.10 7.98 -1.53
CA PHE A 145 14.30 7.23 -0.31
C PHE A 145 15.79 7.01 -0.02
N GLU A 146 16.19 7.31 1.22
CA GLU A 146 17.52 7.08 1.75
C GLU A 146 17.41 6.30 3.06
N VAL A 147 18.15 5.20 3.16
CA VAL A 147 18.11 4.29 4.33
C VAL A 147 18.44 5.06 5.61
N GLU A 148 19.45 5.93 5.59
CA GLU A 148 19.87 6.71 6.76
C GLU A 148 18.76 7.64 7.27
N LYS A 149 18.01 8.30 6.37
CA LYS A 149 16.84 9.13 6.73
C LYS A 149 15.71 8.28 7.33
N SER A 150 15.60 7.02 6.93
CA SER A 150 14.63 6.10 7.51
C SER A 150 15.04 5.57 8.89
N ILE A 151 16.34 5.44 9.18
CA ILE A 151 16.85 4.97 10.47
C ILE A 151 16.86 6.12 11.49
N ASN A 152 17.33 7.30 11.09
CA ASN A 152 17.49 8.46 11.95
C ASN A 152 16.23 9.34 12.02
N ARG A 153 15.04 8.73 11.93
CA ARG A 153 13.77 9.47 12.01
C ARG A 153 13.69 10.20 13.35
N GLN A 154 13.48 11.51 13.33
CA GLN A 154 13.04 12.22 14.53
C GLN A 154 11.59 11.82 14.79
N VAL A 155 11.33 11.20 15.93
CA VAL A 155 9.98 10.96 16.43
C VAL A 155 9.45 12.35 16.82
N ASN A 156 8.48 12.86 16.06
CA ASN A 156 7.71 14.03 16.46
C ASN A 156 6.59 13.59 17.40
#